data_AF-A0A7D5R055-F1
#
_entry.id   AF-A0A7D5R055-F1
#
_cell.length_a   1.000
_cell.length_b   1.000
_cell.length_c   1.000
_cell.angle_alpha   90.00
_cell.angle_beta   90.00
_cell.angle_gamma   90.00
#
_symmetry.space_group_name_H-M   'P 1'
#
loop_
_entity.id
_entity.type
_entity.pdbx_description
1 polymer ?
#
loop_
_entity_poly.entity_id
_entity_poly.type
_entity_poly.pdbx_seq_one_letter_code
_entity_poly.pdbx_strand_id
1 'polypeptide(L)' 'MIKFPKKKQNISTETLINTIWVSTFLAMIFSIPPLAIFLGIYFGTGNLAVGAVLGFAMHFVILAFSGKISKFLTQILS' A
#
# COMPACT_ATOMS: atom_id res chain seq x y z
N MET A 1 29.60 -18.51 -10.54
CA MET A 1 29.31 -17.28 -11.32
C MET A 1 27.91 -16.80 -10.97
N ILE A 2 27.80 -15.67 -10.27
CA ILE A 2 26.53 -15.04 -9.97
C ILE A 2 25.99 -14.46 -11.29
N LYS A 3 24.87 -14.99 -11.80
CA LYS A 3 24.22 -14.47 -13.01
C LYS A 3 23.48 -13.19 -12.64
N PHE A 4 24.07 -12.04 -12.93
CA PHE A 4 23.35 -10.77 -12.83
C PHE A 4 22.24 -10.73 -13.90
N PRO A 5 20.99 -10.42 -13.53
CA PRO A 5 19.91 -10.28 -14.49
C PRO A 5 20.26 -9.16 -15.48
N LYS A 6 20.23 -9.47 -16.78
CA LYS A 6 20.44 -8.47 -17.85
C LYS A 6 19.40 -7.34 -17.69
N LYS A 7 19.88 -6.09 -17.69
CA LYS A 7 19.03 -4.88 -17.65
C LYS A 7 18.01 -4.95 -18.80
N LYS A 8 16.73 -5.17 -18.48
CA LYS A 8 15.65 -5.12 -19.48
C LYS A 8 15.42 -3.67 -19.85
N GLN A 9 15.82 -3.28 -21.05
CA GLN A 9 15.92 -1.87 -21.46
C GLN A 9 14.76 -1.38 -22.34
N ASN A 10 13.67 -2.15 -22.45
CA ASN A 10 12.45 -1.77 -23.19
C ASN A 10 11.21 -1.97 -22.32
N ILE A 11 11.06 -1.14 -21.28
CA ILE A 11 9.79 -1.00 -20.55
C ILE A 11 8.96 0.03 -21.29
N SER A 12 7.74 -0.33 -21.69
CA SER A 12 6.84 0.62 -22.37
C SER A 12 6.41 1.71 -21.40
N THR A 13 6.15 2.91 -21.94
CA THR A 13 5.59 4.05 -21.17
C THR A 13 4.29 3.64 -20.45
N GLU A 14 3.48 2.80 -21.10
CA GLU A 14 2.26 2.23 -20.53
C GLU A 14 2.52 1.37 -19.28
N THR A 15 3.54 0.50 -19.31
CA THR A 15 3.93 -0.31 -18.14
C THR A 15 4.36 0.59 -16.97
N LEU A 16 5.07 1.68 -17.28
CA LEU A 16 5.48 2.69 -16.31
C LEU A 16 4.30 3.40 -15.67
N ILE A 17 3.35 3.87 -16.49
CA ILE A 17 2.13 4.54 -16.02
C ILE A 17 1.30 3.60 -15.15
N ASN A 18 1.09 2.34 -15.57
CA ASN A 18 0.33 1.36 -14.80
C ASN A 18 1.02 1.06 -13.46
N THR A 19 2.35 0.98 -13.43
CA THR A 19 3.11 0.78 -12.19
C THR A 19 2.93 1.95 -11.22
N ILE A 20 2.97 3.19 -11.73
CA ILE A 20 2.74 4.40 -10.92
C ILE A 20 1.34 4.38 -10.32
N TRP A 21 0.32 4.08 -11.13
CA TRP A 21 -1.07 4.03 -10.68
C TRP A 21 -1.31 2.94 -9.64
N VAL A 22 -0.88 1.70 -9.92
CA VAL A 22 -1.00 0.58 -8.97
C VAL A 22 -0.30 0.90 -7.65
N SER A 23 0.90 1.48 -7.70
CA SER A 23 1.66 1.86 -6.49
C SER A 23 0.95 2.96 -5.70
N THR A 24 0.36 3.94 -6.39
CA THR A 24 -0.36 5.05 -5.78
C THR A 24 -1.63 4.55 -5.07
N PHE A 25 -2.43 3.70 -5.73
CA PHE A 25 -3.60 3.09 -5.10
C PHE A 25 -3.24 2.18 -3.94
N LEU A 26 -2.17 1.39 -4.07
CA LEU A 26 -1.71 0.54 -2.99
C LEU A 26 -1.29 1.37 -1.76
N ALA A 27 -0.59 2.48 -1.97
CA ALA A 27 -0.20 3.42 -0.92
C ALA A 27 -1.42 4.09 -0.25
N MET A 28 -2.45 4.45 -1.02
CA MET A 28 -3.70 4.98 -0.47
C MET A 28 -4.42 3.94 0.39
N ILE A 29 -4.50 2.69 -0.07
CA ILE A 29 -5.11 1.60 0.69
C ILE A 29 -4.34 1.31 1.99
N PHE A 30 -3.01 1.47 1.99
CA PHE A 30 -2.22 1.30 3.20
C PHE A 30 -2.30 2.49 4.17
N SER A 31 -2.59 3.69 3.69
CA SER A 31 -2.54 4.90 4.54
C SER A 31 -3.93 5.33 5.03
N ILE A 32 -4.94 5.36 4.16
CA ILE A 32 -6.24 5.95 4.46
C ILE A 32 -7.00 5.19 5.56
N PRO A 33 -7.19 3.85 5.48
CA PRO A 33 -7.93 3.13 6.52
C PRO A 33 -7.24 3.16 7.90
N PRO A 34 -5.92 2.90 8.01
CA PRO A 34 -5.20 3.06 9.28
C PRO A 34 -5.29 4.46 9.87
N LEU A 35 -5.17 5.49 9.02
CA LEU A 35 -5.29 6.88 9.44
C LEU A 35 -6.70 7.19 9.95
N ALA A 36 -7.74 6.72 9.26
CA ALA A 36 -9.13 6.90 9.67
C ALA A 36 -9.39 6.26 11.04
N ILE A 37 -8.87 5.05 11.29
CA ILE A 37 -8.98 4.38 12.59
C ILE A 37 -8.24 5.15 13.67
N PHE A 38 -7.01 5.57 13.40
CA PHE A 38 -6.22 6.37 14.33
C PHE A 38 -6.96 7.64 14.75
N LEU A 39 -7.44 8.42 13.77
CA LEU A 39 -8.14 9.68 14.02
C LEU A 39 -9.48 9.45 14.72
N GLY A 40 -10.24 8.43 14.32
CA GLY A 40 -11.52 8.10 14.95
C GLY A 40 -11.37 7.77 16.43
N ILE A 41 -10.34 7.00 16.79
CA ILE A 41 -10.06 6.68 18.19
C ILE A 41 -9.52 7.90 18.94
N TYR A 42 -8.57 8.63 18.33
CA TYR A 42 -7.97 9.80 18.98
C TYR A 42 -9.00 10.88 19.28
N PHE A 43 -9.82 11.27 18.29
CA PHE A 43 -10.86 12.28 18.50
C PHE A 43 -12.05 11.76 19.31
N GLY A 44 -12.36 10.47 19.27
CA GLY A 44 -13.45 9.87 20.03
C GLY A 44 -13.14 9.62 21.51
N THR A 45 -11.88 9.35 21.86
CA THR A 45 -11.47 8.94 23.21
C THR A 45 -10.46 9.89 23.88
N GLY A 46 -9.83 10.76 23.11
CA GLY A 46 -8.68 11.57 23.55
C GLY A 46 -7.39 10.76 23.78
N ASN A 47 -7.40 9.44 23.53
CA ASN A 47 -6.28 8.57 23.84
C ASN A 47 -5.38 8.35 22.61
N LEU A 48 -4.28 9.11 22.56
CA LEU A 48 -3.28 9.01 21.49
C LEU A 48 -2.62 7.64 21.41
N ALA A 49 -2.29 7.03 22.56
CA ALA A 49 -1.59 5.75 22.59
C ALA A 49 -2.45 4.61 22.03
N VAL A 50 -3.72 4.55 22.41
CA VAL A 50 -4.66 3.53 21.91
C VAL A 50 -4.92 3.73 20.42
N GLY A 51 -5.12 4.98 19.99
CA GLY A 51 -5.28 5.30 18.56
C GLY A 51 -4.05 4.87 17.76
N ALA A 52 -2.85 5.17 18.23
CA ALA A 52 -1.60 4.81 17.56
C ALA A 52 -1.45 3.29 17.44
N VAL A 53 -1.62 2.55 18.55
CA VAL A 53 -1.50 1.08 18.53
C VAL A 53 -2.47 0.46 17.54
N LEU A 54 -3.75 0.86 17.56
CA LEU A 54 -4.77 0.27 16.69
C LEU A 54 -4.63 0.70 15.22
N GLY A 55 -4.31 1.97 14.96
CA GLY A 55 -4.03 2.46 13.60
C GLY A 55 -2.82 1.75 12.98
N PHE A 56 -1.70 1.69 13.69
CA PHE A 56 -0.50 0.98 13.20
C PHE A 56 -0.73 -0.52 13.05
N ALA A 57 -1.43 -1.16 14.01
CA ALA A 57 -1.78 -2.57 13.88
C ALA A 57 -2.58 -2.84 12.59
N MET A 58 -3.57 -1.99 12.29
CA MET A 58 -4.31 -2.09 11.03
C MET A 58 -3.39 -1.95 9.81
N HIS A 59 -2.44 -1.01 9.83
CA HIS A 59 -1.50 -0.85 8.72
C HIS A 59 -0.74 -2.15 8.41
N PHE A 60 -0.23 -2.85 9.44
CA PHE A 60 0.47 -4.13 9.26
C PHE A 60 -0.46 -5.25 8.79
N VAL A 61 -1.71 -5.28 9.25
CA VAL A 61 -2.71 -6.23 8.76
C VAL A 61 -2.95 -6.04 7.26
N ILE A 62 -3.15 -4.79 6.80
CA ILE A 62 -3.34 -4.53 5.36
C ILE A 62 -2.06 -4.86 4.57
N LEU A 63 -0.89 -4.55 5.12
CA LEU A 63 0.40 -4.88 4.52
C LEU A 63 0.58 -6.40 4.33
N ALA A 64 0.08 -7.23 5.25
CA ALA A 64 0.10 -8.69 5.10
C ALA A 64 -0.71 -9.18 3.88
N PHE A 65 -1.69 -8.40 3.42
CA PHE A 65 -2.48 -8.68 2.21
C PHE A 65 -1.98 -7.92 0.97
N SER A 66 -0.85 -7.20 1.06
CA SER A 66 -0.29 -6.36 -0.01
C SER A 66 -0.19 -7.05 -1.37
N GLY A 67 0.27 -8.29 -1.42
CA GLY A 67 0.40 -9.05 -2.67
C GLY A 67 -0.95 -9.33 -3.34
N LYS A 68 -2.00 -9.62 -2.55
CA LYS A 68 -3.36 -9.83 -3.08
C LYS A 68 -3.94 -8.51 -3.60
N ILE A 69 -3.76 -7.43 -2.84
CA ILE A 69 -4.26 -6.09 -3.20
C ILE A 69 -3.56 -5.59 -4.47
N SER A 70 -2.23 -5.72 -4.54
CA SER A 70 -1.45 -5.34 -5.72
C SER A 70 -1.89 -6.12 -6.96
N LYS A 71 -2.07 -7.44 -6.85
CA LYS A 71 -2.58 -8.25 -7.97
C LYS A 71 -3.95 -7.79 -8.45
N PHE A 72 -4.87 -7.53 -7.52
CA PHE A 72 -6.20 -7.02 -7.83
C PHE A 72 -6.14 -5.65 -8.54
N LEU A 73 -5.34 -4.71 -8.04
CA LEU A 73 -5.15 -3.40 -8.65
C LEU A 73 -4.55 -3.52 -10.06
N THR A 74 -3.56 -4.39 -10.26
CA THR A 74 -2.99 -4.63 -11.59
C THR A 74 -4.03 -5.17 -12.57
N GLN A 75 -4.97 -6.02 -12.15
CA GLN A 75 -6.02 -6.55 -13.05
C GLN A 75 -7.05 -5.50 -13.48
N ILE A 76 -7.22 -4.42 -12.73
CA ILE A 76 -8.22 -3.38 -13.02
C ILE A 76 -7.60 -2.20 -13.76
N LEU A 77 -6.33 -1.91 -13.46
CA LEU A 77 -5.62 -0.75 -13.96
C LEU A 77 -4.71 -1.05 -15.15
N SER A 78 -4.49 -2.32 -15.49
CA SER A 78 -3.65 -2.78 -16.60
C SER A 78 -4.37 -3.80 -17.47
#